data_AF-A0A533I664-F1
#
_entry.id   AF-A0A533I664-F1
#
_cell.length_a   1.000
_cell.length_b   1.000
_cell.length_c   1.000
_cell.angle_alpha   90.00
_cell.angle_beta   90.00
_cell.angle_gamma   90.00
#
_symmetry.space_group_name_H-M   'P 1'
#
loop_
_entity.id
_entity.type
_entity.pdbx_description
1 polymer ?
#
loop_
_entity_poly.entity_id
_entity_poly.type
_entity_poly.pdbx_seq_one_letter_code
_entity_poly.pdbx_strand_id
1 'polypeptide(L)'
;MRTIGWLMLTLAFLAASVLLVAWPDLKELMHARIWNVSRSDDNETNLNGVRIFIDEGRAMILPAMDDRALIYLRLGLQGEPSVLESWMACDIGLTDGNGHTWRPLINQAGLEIIDMLGADSDVDDNCDQSLLFATSADAPSLSVQAFLVPVGALNDLRLQFAAMTTRPDAVSIPFRPVLRPPA
;
A
#
# COMPACT_ATOMS: atom_id res chain seq x y z
N MET A 1 5.33 -35.75 45.62
CA MET A 1 5.00 -34.31 45.80
C MET A 1 6.06 -33.37 45.20
N ARG A 2 7.37 -33.63 45.36
CA ARG A 2 8.43 -32.75 44.83
C ARG A 2 8.38 -32.57 43.31
N THR A 3 8.15 -33.63 42.55
CA THR A 3 8.04 -33.61 41.07
C THR A 3 6.87 -32.77 40.56
N ILE A 4 5.72 -32.82 41.23
CA ILE A 4 4.54 -32.00 40.88
C ILE A 4 4.84 -30.51 41.11
N GLY A 5 5.54 -30.18 42.21
CA GLY A 5 5.95 -28.80 42.49
C GLY A 5 6.90 -28.23 41.42
N TRP A 6 7.86 -29.04 40.95
CA TRP A 6 8.75 -28.63 39.85
C TRP A 6 7.98 -28.42 38.54
N LEU A 7 7.05 -29.31 38.20
CA LEU A 7 6.21 -29.16 37.00
C LEU A 7 5.37 -27.87 37.05
N MET A 8 4.75 -27.56 38.19
CA MET A 8 4.01 -26.31 38.34
C MET A 8 4.90 -25.07 38.20
N LEU A 9 6.11 -25.12 38.77
CA LEU A 9 7.07 -24.02 38.65
C LEU A 9 7.50 -23.80 37.20
N THR A 10 7.81 -24.88 36.46
CA THR A 10 8.17 -24.79 35.04
C THR A 10 7.01 -24.25 34.20
N LEU A 11 5.77 -24.66 34.49
CA LEU A 11 4.59 -24.17 33.80
C LEU A 11 4.35 -22.67 34.08
N ALA A 12 4.59 -22.23 35.32
CA ALA A 12 4.48 -20.82 35.70
C ALA A 12 5.53 -19.96 34.97
N PHE A 13 6.79 -20.42 34.90
CA PHE A 13 7.83 -19.71 34.15
C PHE A 13 7.56 -19.69 32.65
N LEU A 14 7.02 -20.77 32.08
CA LEU A 14 6.59 -20.80 30.68
C LEU A 14 5.44 -19.82 30.43
N ALA A 15 4.44 -19.77 31.30
CA ALA A 15 3.34 -18.82 31.19
C ALA A 15 3.85 -17.37 31.27
N ALA A 16 4.78 -17.10 32.19
CA ALA A 16 5.40 -15.78 32.32
C ALA A 16 6.21 -15.39 31.08
N SER A 17 6.99 -16.30 30.48
CA SER A 17 7.75 -16.00 29.26
C SER A 17 6.84 -15.74 28.05
N VAL A 18 5.76 -16.52 27.91
CA VAL A 18 4.76 -16.29 26.86
C VAL A 18 4.09 -14.92 27.04
N LEU A 19 3.69 -14.56 28.26
CA LEU A 19 3.00 -13.29 28.51
C LEU A 19 3.91 -12.06 28.40
N LEU A 20 5.19 -12.18 28.79
CA LEU A 20 6.11 -11.04 28.82
C LEU A 20 6.85 -10.83 27.50
N VAL A 21 7.09 -11.89 26.73
CA VAL A 21 7.87 -11.82 25.48
C VAL A 21 6.98 -12.10 24.28
N ALA A 22 6.36 -13.28 24.22
CA ALA A 22 5.63 -13.69 23.02
C ALA A 22 4.34 -12.88 22.79
N TRP A 23 3.66 -12.43 23.85
CA TRP A 23 2.41 -11.70 23.72
C TRP A 23 2.57 -10.27 23.16
N PRO A 24 3.54 -9.45 23.63
CA PRO A 24 3.87 -8.19 22.97
C PRO A 24 4.22 -8.36 21.49
N ASP A 25 5.08 -9.33 21.15
CA ASP A 25 5.48 -9.60 19.76
C ASP A 25 4.28 -10.01 18.91
N LEU A 26 3.41 -10.87 19.43
CA LEU A 26 2.18 -11.27 18.75
C LEU A 26 1.25 -10.07 18.53
N LYS A 27 1.10 -9.22 19.55
CA LYS A 27 0.28 -8.01 19.46
C LYS A 27 0.86 -7.06 18.42
N GLU A 28 2.17 -6.88 18.38
CA GLU A 28 2.84 -6.07 17.38
C GLU A 28 2.62 -6.63 15.96
N LEU A 29 2.81 -7.93 15.75
CA LEU A 29 2.53 -8.59 14.46
C LEU A 29 1.07 -8.45 14.03
N MET A 30 0.14 -8.54 14.98
CA MET A 30 -1.29 -8.34 14.71
C MET A 30 -1.60 -6.91 14.25
N HIS A 31 -0.87 -5.90 14.73
CA HIS A 31 -1.06 -4.51 14.29
C HIS A 31 -0.20 -4.16 13.07
N ALA A 32 0.96 -4.78 12.89
CA ALA A 32 1.90 -4.42 11.83
C ALA A 32 1.48 -4.94 10.45
N ARG A 33 0.68 -6.02 10.40
CA ARG A 33 0.24 -6.65 9.15
C ARG A 33 -1.16 -6.20 8.76
N ILE A 34 -1.39 -6.14 7.44
CA ILE A 34 -2.74 -5.96 6.88
C ILE A 34 -3.51 -7.27 7.03
N TRP A 35 -4.59 -7.24 7.81
CA TRP A 35 -5.48 -8.39 8.00
C TRP A 35 -6.87 -8.15 7.40
N ASN A 36 -7.34 -6.91 7.42
CA ASN A 36 -8.69 -6.56 7.00
C ASN A 36 -8.61 -5.71 5.74
N VAL A 37 -8.93 -6.29 4.58
CA VAL A 37 -8.97 -5.55 3.31
C VAL A 37 -10.42 -5.29 2.96
N SER A 38 -10.84 -4.04 3.09
CA SER A 38 -12.15 -3.59 2.61
C SER A 38 -12.11 -3.39 1.10
N ARG A 39 -13.01 -4.05 0.38
CA ARG A 39 -13.09 -3.98 -1.09
C ARG A 39 -14.15 -2.95 -1.47
N SER A 40 -13.77 -1.97 -2.27
CA SER A 40 -14.70 -1.04 -2.92
C SER A 40 -14.72 -1.32 -4.43
N ASP A 41 -15.88 -1.22 -5.06
CA ASP A 41 -16.02 -1.36 -6.51
C ASP A 41 -15.88 -0.02 -7.25
N ASP A 42 -15.79 1.08 -6.50
CA ASP A 42 -15.54 2.43 -7.01
C ASP A 42 -14.04 2.71 -7.08
N ASN A 43 -13.64 3.65 -7.94
CA ASN A 43 -12.25 4.14 -8.05
C ASN A 43 -11.82 5.03 -6.86
N GLU A 44 -12.67 5.14 -5.85
CA GLU A 44 -12.44 5.86 -4.63
C GLU A 44 -13.06 5.13 -3.43
N THR A 45 -12.54 5.44 -2.24
CA THR A 45 -13.01 4.87 -0.99
C THR A 45 -12.61 5.77 0.18
N ASN A 46 -13.18 5.53 1.35
CA ASN A 46 -12.76 6.15 2.59
C ASN A 46 -12.11 5.10 3.50
N LEU A 47 -10.99 5.48 4.12
CA LEU A 47 -10.36 4.73 5.18
C LEU A 47 -10.04 5.73 6.29
N ASN A 48 -10.51 5.47 7.51
CA ASN A 48 -10.30 6.29 8.71
C ASN A 48 -10.40 7.82 8.48
N GLY A 49 -11.42 8.28 7.74
CA GLY A 49 -11.66 9.70 7.51
C GLY A 49 -10.85 10.33 6.37
N VAL A 50 -10.02 9.56 5.67
CA VAL A 50 -9.30 9.98 4.47
C VAL A 50 -9.94 9.34 3.24
N ARG A 51 -10.32 10.16 2.28
CA ARG A 51 -10.72 9.72 0.94
C ARG A 51 -9.48 9.38 0.14
N ILE A 52 -9.44 8.16 -0.38
CA ILE A 52 -8.38 7.63 -1.24
C ILE A 52 -8.98 7.44 -2.63
N PHE A 53 -8.35 7.97 -3.67
CA PHE A 53 -8.84 7.84 -5.05
C PHE A 53 -7.69 7.71 -6.05
N ILE A 54 -7.94 7.02 -7.15
CA ILE A 54 -7.01 7.00 -8.28
C ILE A 54 -7.28 8.25 -9.11
N ASP A 55 -6.33 9.17 -9.10
CA ASP A 55 -6.39 10.38 -9.92
C ASP A 55 -6.02 10.08 -11.37
N GLU A 56 -4.94 9.33 -11.57
CA GLU A 56 -4.50 8.93 -12.90
C GLU A 56 -3.84 7.55 -12.93
N GLY A 57 -4.07 6.81 -14.00
CA GLY A 57 -3.49 5.50 -14.23
C GLY A 57 -3.11 5.32 -15.69
N ARG A 58 -1.83 5.06 -15.96
CA ARG A 58 -1.31 4.85 -17.31
C ARG A 58 -0.49 3.57 -17.35
N ALA A 59 -0.51 2.89 -18.50
CA ALA A 59 0.26 1.68 -18.71
C ALA A 59 0.92 1.68 -20.09
N MET A 60 2.09 1.08 -20.21
CA MET A 60 2.77 0.87 -21.48
C MET A 60 3.35 -0.54 -21.53
N ILE A 61 3.08 -1.27 -22.61
CA ILE A 61 3.67 -2.58 -22.85
C ILE A 61 5.06 -2.39 -23.45
N LEU A 62 6.06 -3.04 -22.87
CA LEU A 62 7.44 -2.90 -23.33
C LEU A 62 7.65 -3.65 -24.65
N PRO A 63 8.15 -3.00 -25.73
CA PRO A 63 8.41 -3.71 -26.98
C PRO A 63 9.50 -4.79 -26.85
N ALA A 64 10.46 -4.59 -25.95
CA ALA A 64 11.54 -5.55 -25.70
C ALA A 64 11.13 -6.71 -24.77
N MET A 65 10.03 -6.57 -24.03
CA MET A 65 9.47 -7.56 -23.10
C MET A 65 7.95 -7.48 -23.19
N ASP A 66 7.38 -8.10 -24.22
CA ASP A 66 5.96 -8.01 -24.56
C ASP A 66 5.03 -8.67 -23.53
N ASP A 67 5.59 -9.45 -22.60
CA ASP A 67 4.90 -10.00 -21.42
C ASP A 67 4.85 -9.01 -20.24
N ARG A 68 5.50 -7.85 -20.33
CA ARG A 68 5.61 -6.85 -19.25
C ARG A 68 5.00 -5.51 -19.62
N ALA A 69 4.33 -4.93 -18.63
CA ALA A 69 3.79 -3.58 -18.69
C ALA A 69 4.40 -2.72 -17.58
N LEU A 70 4.85 -1.53 -17.98
CA LEU A 70 5.13 -0.41 -17.08
C LEU A 70 3.81 0.21 -16.66
N ILE A 71 3.68 0.52 -15.38
CA ILE A 71 2.51 1.22 -14.82
C ILE A 71 2.97 2.51 -14.18
N TYR A 72 2.24 3.57 -14.47
CA TYR A 72 2.21 4.80 -13.71
C TYR A 72 0.86 4.90 -12.99
N LEU A 73 0.90 5.25 -11.72
CA LEU A 73 -0.26 5.48 -10.87
C LEU A 73 -0.07 6.79 -10.11
N ARG A 74 -1.01 7.73 -10.27
CA ARG A 74 -1.16 8.90 -9.40
C ARG A 74 -2.33 8.66 -8.45
N LEU A 75 -2.00 8.56 -7.17
CA LEU A 75 -2.94 8.40 -6.07
C LEU A 75 -3.24 9.77 -5.47
N GLY A 76 -4.51 10.05 -5.21
CA GLY A 76 -4.95 11.22 -4.46
C GLY A 76 -5.47 10.82 -3.08
N LEU A 77 -5.01 11.55 -2.06
CA LEU A 77 -5.56 11.49 -0.70
C LEU A 77 -6.18 12.83 -0.33
N GLN A 78 -7.38 12.81 0.24
CA GLN A 78 -8.08 14.00 0.68
C GLN A 78 -8.73 13.79 2.06
N GLY A 79 -8.55 14.75 2.96
CA GLY A 79 -9.09 14.71 4.31
C GLY A 79 -8.66 15.94 5.10
N GLU A 80 -9.11 16.02 6.35
CA GLU A 80 -8.66 17.07 7.26
C GLU A 80 -7.13 17.01 7.44
N PRO A 81 -6.41 18.16 7.43
CA PRO A 81 -4.95 18.17 7.53
C PRO A 81 -4.41 17.42 8.75
N SER A 82 -5.07 17.56 9.90
CA SER A 82 -4.69 16.86 11.13
C SER A 82 -4.85 15.34 11.04
N VAL A 83 -5.78 14.85 10.21
CA VAL A 83 -5.94 13.41 9.95
C VAL A 83 -4.88 12.95 8.96
N LEU A 84 -4.63 13.69 7.89
CA LEU A 84 -3.59 13.36 6.90
C LEU A 84 -2.17 13.36 7.51
N GLU A 85 -1.85 14.32 8.38
CA GLU A 85 -0.57 14.37 9.12
C GLU A 85 -0.34 13.11 9.98
N SER A 86 -1.42 12.49 10.47
CA SER A 86 -1.33 11.26 11.26
C SER A 86 -1.08 10.02 10.40
N TRP A 87 -1.21 10.11 9.08
CA TRP A 87 -0.98 9.02 8.13
C TRP A 87 0.50 8.97 7.75
N MET A 88 1.31 8.44 8.66
CA MET A 88 2.73 8.23 8.42
C MET A 88 2.97 6.93 7.64
N ALA A 89 3.74 7.03 6.56
CA ALA A 89 4.18 5.92 5.71
C ALA A 89 3.05 5.04 5.16
N CYS A 90 3.18 4.59 3.91
CA CYS A 90 2.11 3.84 3.27
C CYS A 90 2.62 2.54 2.68
N ASP A 91 1.80 1.51 2.86
CA ASP A 91 1.92 0.23 2.20
C ASP A 91 1.01 0.28 0.97
N ILE A 92 1.64 0.41 -0.19
CA ILE A 92 0.98 0.39 -1.49
C ILE A 92 1.38 -0.87 -2.25
N GLY A 93 0.40 -1.49 -2.91
CA GLY A 93 0.63 -2.55 -3.86
C GLY A 93 -0.48 -2.64 -4.90
N LEU A 94 -0.14 -3.18 -6.06
CA LEU A 94 -1.13 -3.64 -7.03
C LEU A 94 -1.36 -5.13 -6.81
N THR A 95 -2.62 -5.55 -6.81
CA THR A 95 -3.01 -6.95 -6.67
C THR A 95 -3.86 -7.41 -7.84
N ASP A 96 -3.82 -8.71 -8.15
CA ASP A 96 -4.72 -9.37 -9.11
C ASP A 96 -5.71 -10.30 -8.39
N GLY A 97 -6.68 -10.86 -9.13
CA GLY A 97 -7.61 -11.85 -8.62
C GLY A 97 -6.99 -13.20 -8.23
N ASN A 98 -5.72 -13.45 -8.57
CA ASN A 98 -4.98 -14.64 -8.17
C ASN A 98 -4.24 -14.44 -6.82
N GLY A 99 -4.28 -13.23 -6.26
CA GLY A 99 -3.62 -12.90 -4.99
C GLY A 99 -2.14 -12.56 -5.14
N HIS A 100 -1.64 -12.34 -6.36
CA HIS A 100 -0.31 -11.78 -6.54
C HIS A 100 -0.29 -10.32 -6.07
N THR A 101 0.87 -9.86 -5.63
CA THR A 101 1.08 -8.47 -5.22
C THR A 101 2.36 -7.92 -5.83
N TRP A 102 2.25 -6.78 -6.52
CA TRP A 102 3.37 -6.02 -7.04
C TRP A 102 3.59 -4.77 -6.21
N ARG A 103 4.83 -4.54 -5.81
CA ARG A 103 5.27 -3.38 -5.03
C ARG A 103 5.72 -2.26 -5.96
N PRO A 104 5.60 -0.98 -5.54
CA PRO A 104 6.10 0.12 -6.32
C PRO A 104 7.64 0.04 -6.46
N LEU A 105 8.15 0.46 -7.61
CA LEU A 105 9.57 0.57 -7.90
C LEU A 105 10.09 1.89 -7.33
N ILE A 106 10.86 1.80 -6.25
CA ILE A 106 11.47 2.95 -5.56
C ILE A 106 12.92 3.24 -6.00
N ASN A 107 13.31 2.72 -7.16
CA ASN A 107 14.66 2.85 -7.71
C ASN A 107 14.67 3.71 -8.99
N GLN A 108 15.84 3.85 -9.62
CA GLN A 108 16.01 4.62 -10.84
C GLN A 108 15.05 4.20 -11.97
N ALA A 109 14.77 2.90 -12.11
CA ALA A 109 13.81 2.42 -13.10
C ALA A 109 12.38 2.92 -12.81
N GLY A 110 12.00 3.02 -11.55
CA GLY A 110 10.74 3.63 -11.14
C GLY A 110 10.64 5.10 -11.56
N LEU A 111 11.71 5.88 -11.33
CA LEU A 111 11.77 7.28 -11.74
C LEU A 111 11.69 7.44 -13.26
N GLU A 112 12.39 6.61 -14.03
CA GLU A 112 12.31 6.62 -15.49
C GLU A 112 10.89 6.28 -15.99
N ILE A 113 10.18 5.36 -15.33
CA ILE A 113 8.78 5.07 -15.66
C ILE A 113 7.89 6.29 -15.40
N ILE A 114 8.12 7.00 -14.30
CA ILE A 114 7.37 8.22 -13.96
C ILE A 114 7.64 9.30 -15.00
N ASP A 115 8.89 9.54 -15.37
CA ASP A 115 9.27 10.51 -16.41
C ASP A 115 8.65 10.16 -17.78
N MET A 116 8.68 8.88 -18.17
CA MET A 116 8.13 8.43 -19.46
C MET A 116 6.60 8.47 -19.53
N LEU A 117 5.91 8.16 -18.44
CA LEU A 117 4.46 7.97 -18.44
C LEU A 117 3.69 9.08 -17.74
N GLY A 118 4.32 9.89 -16.90
CA GLY A 118 3.72 10.97 -16.15
C GLY A 118 3.40 12.20 -16.99
N ALA A 119 3.02 13.28 -16.31
CA ALA A 119 2.95 14.63 -16.86
C ALA A 119 4.12 15.46 -16.33
N ASP A 120 4.58 16.46 -17.08
CA ASP A 120 5.67 17.36 -16.67
C ASP A 120 5.43 18.08 -15.32
N SER A 121 4.17 18.16 -14.89
CA SER A 121 3.75 18.76 -13.62
C SER A 121 3.74 17.77 -12.44
N ASP A 122 4.05 16.50 -12.67
CA ASP A 122 4.07 15.50 -11.62
C ASP A 122 5.24 15.71 -10.69
N VAL A 123 4.98 15.49 -9.40
CA VAL A 123 5.99 15.56 -8.36
C VAL A 123 6.58 14.16 -8.22
N ASP A 124 7.90 14.05 -8.14
CA ASP A 124 8.64 12.78 -7.92
C ASP A 124 8.42 12.18 -6.52
N ASP A 125 7.32 12.52 -5.88
CA ASP A 125 7.04 12.16 -4.51
C ASP A 125 6.32 10.81 -4.45
N ASN A 126 7.06 9.80 -4.02
CA ASN A 126 6.48 8.55 -3.59
C ASN A 126 5.59 8.78 -2.34
N CYS A 127 4.71 7.82 -2.07
CA CYS A 127 3.74 7.96 -1.00
C CYS A 127 4.37 7.99 0.42
N ASP A 128 5.64 7.59 0.57
CA ASP A 128 6.36 7.80 1.83
C ASP A 128 6.75 9.27 2.07
N GLN A 129 6.76 10.09 1.02
CA GLN A 129 7.18 11.51 1.06
C GLN A 129 6.05 12.50 0.78
N SER A 130 5.14 12.21 -0.15
CA SER A 130 4.07 13.13 -0.62
C SER A 130 2.94 13.38 0.38
N LEU A 131 2.66 12.42 1.27
CA LEU A 131 1.49 12.46 2.14
C LEU A 131 1.56 13.54 3.23
N LEU A 132 2.74 14.16 3.41
CA LEU A 132 3.00 15.18 4.43
C LEU A 132 2.65 16.61 3.96
N PHE A 133 2.18 16.81 2.72
CA PHE A 133 2.09 18.14 2.11
C PHE A 133 0.67 18.63 1.77
N ALA A 134 -0.39 17.96 2.23
CA ALA A 134 -1.74 18.50 2.03
C ALA A 134 -1.89 19.86 2.76
N THR A 135 -1.96 20.94 1.97
CA THR A 135 -1.98 22.32 2.52
C THR A 135 -3.37 22.80 2.94
N SER A 136 -4.43 22.08 2.58
CA SER A 136 -5.82 22.36 2.97
C SER A 136 -6.72 21.13 2.75
N ALA A 137 -7.88 21.08 3.41
CA ALA A 137 -8.85 19.99 3.26
C ALA A 137 -9.42 19.85 1.84
N ASP A 138 -9.43 20.94 1.07
CA ASP A 138 -9.97 20.98 -0.29
C ASP A 138 -8.94 20.62 -1.37
N ALA A 139 -7.65 20.53 -1.02
CA ALA A 139 -6.58 20.19 -1.94
C ALA A 139 -6.07 18.77 -1.65
N PRO A 140 -6.22 17.81 -2.58
CA PRO A 140 -5.69 16.48 -2.38
C PRO A 140 -4.17 16.49 -2.34
N SER A 141 -3.57 15.69 -1.44
CA SER A 141 -2.17 15.30 -1.56
C SER A 141 -2.07 14.25 -2.66
N LEU A 142 -1.17 14.49 -3.61
CA LEU A 142 -0.94 13.59 -4.74
C LEU A 142 0.36 12.84 -4.53
N SER A 143 0.33 11.55 -4.84
CA SER A 143 1.50 10.67 -4.82
C SER A 143 1.61 9.91 -6.12
N VAL A 144 2.82 9.80 -6.66
CA VAL A 144 3.07 9.04 -7.88
C VAL A 144 3.82 7.75 -7.55
N GLN A 145 3.42 6.67 -8.22
CA GLN A 145 3.99 5.34 -8.06
C GLN A 145 4.20 4.65 -9.41
N ALA A 146 5.33 3.99 -9.56
CA ALA A 146 5.66 3.18 -10.72
C ALA A 146 5.63 1.68 -10.39
N PHE A 147 5.14 0.85 -11.31
CA PHE A 147 5.17 -0.60 -11.17
C PHE A 147 5.60 -1.28 -12.46
N LEU A 148 6.11 -2.51 -12.33
CA LEU A 148 6.31 -3.44 -13.43
C LEU A 148 5.43 -4.67 -13.19
N VAL A 149 4.46 -4.90 -14.06
CA VAL A 149 3.48 -6.00 -13.93
C VAL A 149 3.45 -6.85 -15.20
N PRO A 150 3.00 -8.11 -15.13
CA PRO A 150 2.71 -8.89 -16.33
C PRO A 150 1.51 -8.30 -17.09
N VAL A 151 1.56 -8.31 -18.43
CA VAL A 151 0.45 -7.81 -19.27
C VAL A 151 -0.87 -8.53 -18.96
N GLY A 152 -0.81 -9.83 -18.66
CA GLY A 152 -1.99 -10.63 -18.29
C GLY A 152 -2.71 -10.15 -17.02
N ALA A 153 -2.04 -9.37 -16.16
CA ALA A 153 -2.65 -8.84 -14.93
C ALA A 153 -3.45 -7.56 -15.16
N LEU A 154 -3.21 -6.80 -16.25
CA LEU A 154 -3.72 -5.44 -16.46
C LEU A 154 -5.24 -5.28 -16.35
N ASN A 155 -6.00 -6.32 -16.69
CA ASN A 155 -7.47 -6.26 -16.72
C ASN A 155 -8.13 -6.50 -15.36
N ASP A 156 -7.37 -6.94 -14.35
CA ASP A 156 -7.88 -7.31 -13.03
C ASP A 156 -7.04 -6.70 -11.90
N LEU A 157 -6.35 -5.60 -12.19
CA LEU A 157 -5.56 -4.90 -11.18
C LEU A 157 -6.46 -4.20 -10.17
N ARG A 158 -6.02 -4.24 -8.92
CA ARG A 158 -6.59 -3.47 -7.82
C ARG A 158 -5.47 -2.79 -7.06
N LEU A 159 -5.69 -1.52 -6.72
CA LEU A 159 -4.83 -0.82 -5.80
C LEU A 159 -5.19 -1.25 -4.38
N GLN A 160 -4.22 -1.83 -3.68
CA GLN A 160 -4.28 -2.05 -2.25
C GLN A 160 -3.49 -0.95 -1.54
N PHE A 161 -4.11 -0.33 -0.54
CA PHE A 161 -3.52 0.76 0.21
C PHE A 161 -3.78 0.59 1.72
N ALA A 162 -2.75 0.84 2.53
CA ALA A 162 -2.87 1.06 3.96
C ALA A 162 -1.82 2.08 4.43
N ALA A 163 -2.16 2.95 5.37
CA ALA A 163 -1.15 3.72 6.11
C ALA A 163 -0.67 2.89 7.32
N MET A 164 0.51 3.18 7.88
CA MET A 164 0.95 2.46 9.09
C MET A 164 -0.05 2.61 10.24
N THR A 165 -0.68 3.78 10.36
CA THR A 165 -1.65 4.09 11.42
C THR A 165 -3.06 3.52 11.18
N THR A 166 -3.35 3.03 9.97
CA THR A 166 -4.64 2.36 9.69
C THR A 166 -4.55 0.85 9.85
N ARG A 167 -3.34 0.29 10.00
CA ARG A 167 -3.20 -1.16 10.16
C ARG A 167 -3.87 -1.62 11.47
N PRO A 168 -4.57 -2.76 11.46
CA PRO A 168 -4.52 -3.82 10.45
C PRO A 168 -5.44 -3.65 9.23
N ASP A 169 -6.12 -2.51 9.12
CA ASP A 169 -7.09 -2.23 8.07
C ASP A 169 -6.44 -1.62 6.82
N ALA A 170 -6.97 -2.04 5.68
CA ALA A 170 -6.58 -1.58 4.35
C ALA A 170 -7.80 -1.46 3.44
N VAL A 171 -7.62 -0.80 2.32
CA VAL A 171 -8.60 -0.74 1.24
C VAL A 171 -8.07 -1.38 -0.03
N SER A 172 -8.98 -1.89 -0.85
CA SER A 172 -8.71 -2.35 -2.20
C SER A 172 -9.72 -1.77 -3.18
N ILE A 173 -9.27 -0.94 -4.11
CA ILE A 173 -10.08 -0.31 -5.17
C ILE A 173 -9.65 -0.82 -6.56
N PRO A 174 -10.57 -1.01 -7.53
CA PRO A 174 -10.22 -1.38 -8.89
C PRO A 174 -9.29 -0.35 -9.53
N PHE A 175 -8.27 -0.83 -10.24
CA PHE A 175 -7.34 -0.01 -11.00
C PHE A 175 -7.34 -0.45 -12.46
N ARG A 176 -7.70 0.46 -13.36
CA ARG A 176 -7.78 0.21 -14.80
C ARG A 176 -6.92 1.24 -15.53
N PRO A 177 -5.64 0.97 -15.77
CA PRO A 177 -4.75 1.93 -16.39
C PRO A 177 -5.11 2.12 -17.88
N VAL A 178 -4.93 3.35 -18.37
CA VAL A 178 -5.07 3.66 -19.79
C VAL A 178 -3.80 3.28 -20.52
N LEU A 179 -3.91 2.47 -21.56
CA LEU A 179 -2.76 2.06 -22.38
C LEU A 179 -2.23 3.25 -23.20
N ARG A 180 -0.93 3.46 -23.15
CA ARG A 180 -0.17 4.40 -23.97
C ARG A 180 0.76 3.62 -24.90
N PRO A 181 0.89 4.04 -26.17
CA PRO A 181 1.91 3.48 -27.05
C PRO A 181 3.32 3.83 -26.53
N PRO A 182 4.34 3.03 -26.84
CA PRO A 182 5.73 3.43 -26.66
C PRO A 182 5.99 4.73 -27.42
N ALA A 183 6.66 5.68 -26.76
CA ALA A 183 7.10 6.94 -27.36
C ALA A 183 8.28 6.73 -28.33
#